data_AF-A0A8H6BWJ6-F1
#
_entry.id   AF-A0A8H6BWJ6-F1
#
_cell.length_a   1.000
_cell.length_b   1.000
_cell.length_c   1.000
_cell.angle_alpha   90.00
_cell.angle_beta   90.00
_cell.angle_gamma   90.00
#
_symmetry.space_group_name_H-M   'P 1'
#
loop_
_entity.id
_entity.type
_entity.pdbx_description
1 polymer ?
#
loop_
_entity_poly.entity_id
_entity_poly.type
_entity_poly.pdbx_seq_one_letter_code
_entity_poly.pdbx_strand_id
1 'polypeptide(L)'
;MDRMVDFDSLAFPTINNPEIYETACLEVEIGTLTINTILTSALINEAEGTDLADENMHFDNNNGVSTFAEDSFSSPALSILRSMVKDWWDDALSNNINADSIMNTLVTWVQRNDSMLYDPSLHYHVHNLTSKALLQLISEFKRMGAQVIFANRNKMLIQTSKISVENSYAYGQYILKAARSNLCSTFWI
;
A
#
# COMPACT_ATOMS: atom_id res chain seq x y z
N MET A 1 16.66 19.00 19.95
CA MET A 1 16.77 17.57 20.28
C MET A 1 16.01 16.86 19.18
N ASP A 2 16.72 16.63 18.08
CA ASP A 2 16.15 16.13 16.84
C ASP A 2 15.87 14.63 17.01
N ARG A 3 14.61 14.24 16.86
CA ARG A 3 14.20 12.85 17.04
C ARG A 3 14.51 12.16 15.72
N MET A 4 15.77 11.74 15.54
CA MET A 4 16.19 10.98 14.35
C MET A 4 15.21 9.82 14.19
N VAL A 5 14.35 9.89 13.17
CA VAL A 5 13.47 8.79 12.81
C VAL A 5 14.39 7.65 12.41
N ASP A 6 14.33 6.55 13.15
CA ASP A 6 15.10 5.36 12.84
C ASP A 6 14.46 4.69 11.62
N PHE A 7 14.92 5.08 10.43
CA PHE A 7 14.42 4.56 9.16
C PHE A 7 14.67 3.05 8.99
N ASP A 8 15.57 2.46 9.78
CA ASP A 8 15.80 1.00 9.82
C ASP A 8 14.69 0.28 10.62
N SER A 9 13.85 1.03 11.36
CA SER A 9 12.75 0.52 12.18
C SER A 9 11.36 0.68 11.56
N LEU A 10 11.26 1.16 10.31
CA LEU A 10 9.99 1.36 9.61
C LEU A 10 9.27 0.03 9.33
N ALA A 11 8.46 -0.40 10.28
CA ALA A 11 7.61 -1.58 10.14
C ALA A 11 6.35 -1.23 9.35
N PHE A 12 5.97 -2.09 8.40
CA PHE A 12 4.65 -2.02 7.78
C PHE A 12 3.56 -2.44 8.77
N PRO A 13 2.34 -1.89 8.67
CA PRO A 13 1.24 -2.29 9.53
C PRO A 13 0.91 -3.77 9.31
N THR A 14 0.78 -4.51 10.41
CA THR A 14 0.37 -5.91 10.39
C THR A 14 -0.89 -6.09 11.20
N ILE A 15 -1.86 -6.84 10.67
CA ILE A 15 -3.03 -7.29 11.40
C ILE A 15 -2.83 -8.76 11.75
N ASN A 16 -3.11 -9.13 12.98
CA ASN A 16 -3.14 -10.51 13.42
C ASN A 16 -4.17 -10.67 14.53
N ASN A 17 -5.31 -11.30 14.21
CA ASN A 17 -6.33 -11.67 15.18
C ASN A 17 -6.27 -13.19 15.40
N PRO A 18 -5.45 -13.70 16.35
CA PRO A 18 -5.31 -15.13 16.57
C PRO A 18 -6.58 -15.69 17.22
N GLU A 19 -7.26 -16.60 16.52
CA GLU A 19 -8.46 -17.27 17.00
C GLU A 19 -8.60 -18.65 16.32
N ILE A 20 -9.53 -19.46 16.81
CA ILE A 20 -9.92 -20.71 16.16
C ILE A 20 -11.03 -20.40 15.16
N TYR A 21 -10.73 -20.56 13.88
CA TYR A 21 -11.67 -20.35 12.79
C TYR A 21 -12.22 -21.69 12.30
N GLU A 22 -13.52 -21.92 12.50
CA GLU A 22 -14.20 -23.18 12.15
C GLU A 22 -14.55 -23.31 10.65
N THR A 23 -14.46 -22.20 9.92
CA THR A 23 -14.77 -22.12 8.49
C THR A 23 -13.51 -22.02 7.63
N ALA A 24 -13.65 -22.26 6.33
CA ALA A 24 -12.51 -22.22 5.43
C ALA A 24 -11.90 -20.80 5.38
N CYS A 25 -10.57 -20.75 5.44
CA CYS A 25 -9.79 -19.54 5.30
C CYS A 25 -9.09 -19.53 3.95
N LEU A 26 -9.02 -18.35 3.32
CA LEU A 26 -8.35 -18.13 2.04
C LEU A 26 -7.10 -17.30 2.25
N GLU A 27 -5.99 -17.72 1.67
CA GLU A 27 -4.81 -16.89 1.54
C GLU A 27 -4.88 -16.10 0.22
N VAL A 28 -4.72 -14.78 0.34
CA VAL A 28 -4.63 -13.85 -0.77
C VAL A 28 -3.22 -13.31 -0.79
N GLU A 29 -2.48 -13.60 -1.85
CA GLU A 29 -1.18 -13.00 -2.11
C GLU A 29 -1.35 -11.57 -2.62
N ILE A 30 -0.57 -10.66 -2.05
CA ILE A 30 -0.53 -9.25 -2.44
C ILE A 30 0.77 -9.02 -3.22
N GLY A 31 0.64 -9.02 -4.55
CA GLY A 31 1.75 -8.74 -5.47
C GLY A 31 1.96 -7.24 -5.68
N THR A 32 3.23 -6.86 -5.88
CA THR A 32 3.69 -5.53 -6.37
C THR A 32 3.09 -4.31 -5.67
N LEU A 33 2.68 -4.41 -4.39
CA LEU A 33 1.98 -3.32 -3.68
C LEU A 33 2.75 -1.99 -3.73
N THR A 34 4.04 -2.01 -3.38
CA THR A 34 4.89 -0.81 -3.38
C THR A 34 5.04 -0.20 -4.78
N ILE A 35 5.16 -1.03 -5.82
CA ILE A 35 5.23 -0.56 -7.21
C ILE A 35 3.91 0.09 -7.62
N ASN A 36 2.79 -0.57 -7.31
CA ASN A 36 1.45 -0.02 -7.57
C ASN A 36 1.27 1.32 -6.86
N THR A 37 1.70 1.44 -5.61
CA THR A 37 1.68 2.70 -4.85
C THR A 37 2.51 3.81 -5.49
N ILE A 38 3.73 3.51 -5.98
CA ILE A 38 4.56 4.51 -6.67
C ILE A 38 3.88 4.98 -7.97
N LEU A 39 3.30 4.04 -8.72
CA LEU A 39 2.56 4.33 -9.95
C LEU A 39 1.33 5.23 -9.68
N THR A 40 0.67 5.04 -8.54
CA THR A 40 -0.57 5.74 -8.17
C THR A 40 -0.35 6.93 -7.22
N SER A 41 0.91 7.26 -6.93
CA SER A 41 1.28 8.26 -5.92
C SER A 41 0.72 9.67 -6.18
N ALA A 42 0.50 10.05 -7.44
CA ALA A 42 -0.12 11.34 -7.76
C ALA A 42 -1.59 11.44 -7.31
N LEU A 43 -2.36 10.36 -7.44
CA LEU A 43 -3.78 10.34 -7.02
C LEU A 43 -3.90 10.31 -5.50
N ILE A 44 -2.96 9.63 -4.82
CA ILE A 44 -2.94 9.62 -3.36
C ILE A 44 -2.60 11.02 -2.84
N ASN A 45 -1.62 11.70 -3.42
CA ASN A 45 -1.26 13.07 -3.05
C ASN A 45 -2.38 14.09 -3.37
N GLU A 46 -3.14 13.90 -4.46
CA GLU A 46 -4.30 14.74 -4.81
C GLU A 46 -5.49 14.51 -3.86
N ALA A 47 -5.77 13.25 -3.48
CA ALA A 47 -6.76 12.94 -2.46
C ALA A 47 -6.41 13.59 -1.11
N GLU A 48 -5.11 13.62 -0.75
CA GLU A 48 -4.59 14.29 0.45
C GLU A 48 -4.75 15.82 0.41
N GLY A 49 -4.67 16.44 -0.76
CA GLY A 49 -4.91 17.88 -0.93
C GLY A 49 -6.37 18.31 -0.70
N THR A 50 -7.31 17.35 -0.71
CA THR A 50 -8.74 17.60 -0.52
C THR A 50 -9.21 17.22 0.90
N ASP A 51 -8.62 16.18 1.50
CA ASP A 51 -8.98 15.69 2.86
C ASP A 51 -8.49 16.63 3.98
N LEU A 52 -7.37 17.34 3.76
CA LEU A 52 -6.88 18.37 4.69
C LEU A 52 -7.77 19.63 4.75
N ALA A 53 -8.73 19.78 3.84
CA ALA A 53 -9.70 20.87 3.88
C ALA A 53 -10.99 20.52 4.63
N ASP A 54 -11.29 19.23 4.85
CA ASP A 54 -12.57 18.77 5.40
C ASP A 54 -12.47 18.13 6.80
N GLU A 55 -11.26 17.80 7.30
CA GLU A 55 -11.08 17.39 8.70
C GLU A 55 -11.00 18.59 9.67
N ASN A 56 -12.06 19.41 9.72
CA ASN A 56 -12.38 20.22 10.90
C ASN A 56 -12.96 19.32 12.01
N MET A 57 -12.18 18.33 12.46
CA MET A 57 -12.46 17.61 13.70
C MET A 57 -11.79 18.36 14.85
N HIS A 58 -12.62 18.99 15.67
CA HIS A 58 -12.27 19.61 16.94
C HIS A 58 -11.35 18.71 17.78
N PHE A 59 -10.04 19.00 17.75
CA PHE A 59 -9.14 18.64 18.83
C PHE A 59 -8.69 19.91 19.54
N ASP A 60 -8.69 19.77 20.85
CA ASP A 60 -8.56 20.82 21.84
C ASP A 60 -7.32 21.71 21.62
N ASN A 61 -7.52 22.97 21.95
CA ASN A 61 -6.62 24.08 21.72
C ASN A 61 -5.36 23.94 22.61
N ASN A 62 -4.27 23.35 22.11
CA ASN A 62 -2.89 23.63 22.56
C ASN A 62 -1.79 22.95 21.70
N ASN A 63 -1.01 23.78 20.99
CA ASN A 63 0.36 23.57 20.52
C ASN A 63 0.71 22.27 19.74
N GLY A 64 0.48 22.25 18.42
CA GLY A 64 1.14 21.25 17.56
C GLY A 64 0.75 21.21 16.09
N VAL A 65 0.06 22.22 15.56
CA VAL A 65 -0.21 22.33 14.12
C VAL A 65 1.09 22.72 13.41
N SER A 66 1.92 21.74 13.04
CA SER A 66 2.99 21.89 12.01
C SER A 66 3.89 20.67 11.76
N THR A 67 3.74 19.52 12.43
CA THR A 67 4.71 18.41 12.23
C THR A 67 4.43 17.47 11.05
N PHE A 68 3.30 17.59 10.36
CA PHE A 68 3.02 16.75 9.17
C PHE A 68 3.46 17.40 7.85
N ALA A 69 3.96 18.64 7.87
CA ALA A 69 4.34 19.38 6.67
C ALA A 69 5.81 19.22 6.27
N GLU A 70 6.67 18.62 7.11
CA GLU A 70 8.10 18.40 6.79
C GLU A 70 8.37 17.11 5.98
N ASP A 71 7.36 16.27 5.77
CA ASP A 71 7.51 14.89 5.22
C ASP A 71 7.20 14.74 3.72
N SER A 72 7.06 15.84 2.97
CA SER A 72 6.72 15.77 1.54
C SER A 72 7.99 15.62 0.67
N PHE A 73 8.22 14.41 0.16
CA PHE A 73 9.24 14.19 -0.87
C PHE A 73 8.94 15.03 -2.12
N SER A 74 9.99 15.44 -2.84
CA SER A 74 9.90 16.32 -4.01
C SER A 74 8.92 15.79 -5.06
N SER A 75 7.79 16.49 -5.26
CA SER A 75 6.76 16.14 -6.25
C SER A 75 7.32 16.03 -7.69
N PRO A 76 8.19 16.95 -8.17
CA PRO A 76 8.85 16.78 -9.47
C PRO A 76 9.70 15.50 -9.57
N ALA A 77 10.48 15.18 -8.54
CA ALA A 77 11.30 13.97 -8.51
C ALA A 77 10.44 12.70 -8.49
N LEU A 78 9.35 12.71 -7.73
CA LEU A 78 8.38 11.62 -7.67
C LEU A 78 7.69 11.40 -9.02
N SER A 79 7.35 12.48 -9.73
CA SER A 79 6.75 12.40 -11.06
C SER A 79 7.69 11.74 -12.09
N ILE A 80 8.98 12.08 -12.04
CA ILE A 80 10.01 11.45 -12.88
C ILE A 80 10.15 9.97 -12.52
N LEU A 81 10.28 9.65 -11.22
CA LEU A 81 10.37 8.27 -10.76
C LEU A 81 9.18 7.44 -11.25
N ARG A 82 7.96 7.96 -11.08
CA ARG A 82 6.73 7.34 -11.57
C ARG A 82 6.76 7.09 -13.08
N SER A 83 7.24 8.03 -13.88
CA SER A 83 7.37 7.85 -15.33
C SER A 83 8.31 6.69 -15.65
N MET A 84 9.47 6.61 -14.98
CA MET A 84 10.41 5.52 -15.17
C MET A 84 9.82 4.17 -14.79
N VAL A 85 9.11 4.09 -13.65
CA VAL A 85 8.43 2.86 -13.22
C VAL A 85 7.35 2.45 -14.21
N LYS A 86 6.63 3.41 -14.79
CA LYS A 86 5.62 3.14 -15.81
C LYS A 86 6.24 2.55 -17.08
N ASP A 87 7.34 3.12 -17.55
CA ASP A 87 8.04 2.61 -18.73
C ASP A 87 8.53 1.17 -18.50
N TRP A 88 9.11 0.88 -17.32
CA TRP A 88 9.49 -0.50 -16.95
C TRP A 88 8.30 -1.44 -16.81
N TRP A 89 7.16 -0.94 -16.32
CA TRP A 89 5.94 -1.73 -16.21
C TRP A 89 5.44 -2.15 -17.60
N ASP A 90 5.37 -1.21 -18.54
CA ASP A 90 4.93 -1.47 -19.92
C ASP A 90 5.92 -2.40 -20.67
N ASP A 91 7.21 -2.25 -20.43
CA ASP A 91 8.25 -3.16 -20.95
C ASP A 91 8.13 -4.57 -20.35
N ALA A 92 7.86 -4.69 -19.05
CA ALA A 92 7.66 -5.99 -18.39
C ALA A 92 6.42 -6.71 -18.92
N LEU A 93 5.33 -5.98 -19.19
CA LEU A 93 4.13 -6.51 -19.87
C LEU A 93 4.46 -7.02 -21.28
N SER A 94 5.49 -6.46 -21.92
CA SER A 94 6.02 -6.91 -23.21
C SER A 94 6.99 -8.11 -23.09
N ASN A 95 6.98 -8.82 -21.96
CA ASN A 95 7.86 -9.95 -21.61
C ASN A 95 9.36 -9.58 -21.51
N ASN A 96 9.69 -8.34 -21.16
CA ASN A 96 11.07 -7.95 -20.86
C ASN A 96 11.45 -8.35 -19.42
N ILE A 97 12.18 -9.46 -19.28
CA ILE A 97 12.65 -9.99 -18.00
C ILE A 97 13.54 -8.98 -17.25
N ASN A 98 14.30 -8.14 -17.97
CA ASN A 98 15.16 -7.15 -17.34
C ASN A 98 14.34 -6.05 -16.67
N ALA A 99 13.24 -5.62 -17.32
CA ALA A 99 12.35 -4.61 -16.75
C ALA A 99 11.68 -5.12 -15.46
N ASP A 100 11.24 -6.39 -15.46
CA ASP A 100 10.71 -7.05 -14.25
C ASP A 100 11.75 -7.12 -13.11
N SER A 101 13.00 -7.48 -13.43
CA SER A 101 14.10 -7.50 -12.45
C SER A 101 14.40 -6.09 -11.90
N ILE A 102 14.34 -5.06 -12.74
CA ILE A 102 14.56 -3.66 -12.31
C ILE A 102 13.45 -3.21 -11.37
N MET A 103 12.18 -3.52 -11.67
CA MET A 103 11.06 -3.18 -10.78
C MET A 103 11.20 -3.84 -9.40
N ASN A 104 11.56 -5.13 -9.35
CA ASN A 104 11.80 -5.82 -8.08
C ASN A 104 12.99 -5.22 -7.30
N THR A 105 14.05 -4.85 -8.02
CA THR A 105 15.24 -4.18 -7.44
C THR A 105 14.89 -2.80 -6.90
N LEU A 106 14.03 -2.05 -7.59
CA LEU A 106 13.62 -0.70 -7.17
C LEU A 106 12.98 -0.71 -5.77
N VAL A 107 12.10 -1.67 -5.47
CA VAL A 107 11.47 -1.79 -4.14
C VAL A 107 12.53 -1.93 -3.06
N THR A 108 13.56 -2.73 -3.33
CA THR A 108 14.67 -2.96 -2.40
C THR A 108 15.59 -1.73 -2.32
N TRP A 109 15.81 -1.05 -3.45
CA TRP A 109 16.65 0.15 -3.54
C TRP A 109 16.11 1.30 -2.69
N VAL A 110 14.78 1.56 -2.76
CA VAL A 110 14.13 2.62 -1.97
C VAL A 110 14.25 2.39 -0.46
N GLN A 111 14.23 1.13 -0.02
CA GLN A 111 14.14 0.78 1.41
C GLN A 111 15.51 0.64 2.10
N ARG A 112 16.58 0.44 1.32
CA ARG A 112 17.90 0.13 1.84
C ARG A 112 18.75 1.39 2.02
N ASN A 113 19.25 1.60 3.24
CA ASN A 113 20.13 2.72 3.57
C ASN A 113 21.52 2.65 2.88
N ASP A 114 21.94 1.47 2.40
CA ASP A 114 23.21 1.25 1.69
C ASP A 114 23.09 1.42 0.17
N SER A 115 21.89 1.72 -0.32
CA SER A 115 21.64 2.04 -1.72
C SER A 115 22.35 3.33 -2.13
N MET A 116 22.91 3.35 -3.34
CA MET A 116 23.40 4.58 -3.95
C MET A 116 22.24 5.55 -4.20
N LEU A 117 22.44 6.84 -3.88
CA LEU A 117 21.38 7.86 -3.91
C LEU A 117 20.20 7.56 -2.97
N TYR A 118 20.44 6.84 -1.87
CA TYR A 118 19.45 6.68 -0.83
C TYR A 118 19.00 8.05 -0.30
N ASP A 119 17.69 8.25 -0.31
CA ASP A 119 17.02 9.44 0.19
C ASP A 119 16.03 9.01 1.30
N PRO A 120 16.27 9.40 2.57
CA PRO A 120 15.38 9.06 3.68
C PRO A 120 13.95 9.59 3.50
N SER A 121 13.78 10.75 2.87
CA SER A 121 12.46 11.34 2.61
C SER A 121 11.70 10.54 1.57
N LEU A 122 12.38 10.02 0.52
CA LEU A 122 11.76 9.11 -0.44
C LEU A 122 11.35 7.80 0.23
N HIS A 123 12.24 7.20 1.02
CA HIS A 123 11.96 5.96 1.73
C HIS A 123 10.73 6.10 2.61
N TYR A 124 10.70 7.13 3.46
CA TYR A 124 9.58 7.40 4.35
C TYR A 124 8.28 7.68 3.60
N HIS A 125 8.34 8.46 2.52
CA HIS A 125 7.17 8.76 1.70
C HIS A 125 6.58 7.48 1.08
N VAL A 126 7.42 6.64 0.46
CA VAL A 126 6.97 5.38 -0.14
C VAL A 126 6.46 4.40 0.92
N HIS A 127 7.11 4.33 2.10
CA HIS A 127 6.65 3.51 3.22
C HIS A 127 5.26 3.92 3.70
N ASN A 128 5.03 5.22 3.91
CA ASN A 128 3.74 5.75 4.34
C ASN A 128 2.65 5.50 3.30
N LEU A 129 2.90 5.82 2.03
CA LEU A 129 1.93 5.58 0.97
C LEU A 129 1.59 4.09 0.84
N THR A 130 2.59 3.21 0.95
CA THR A 130 2.39 1.75 0.85
C THR A 130 1.58 1.25 2.05
N SER A 131 1.86 1.78 3.25
CA SER A 131 1.11 1.45 4.47
C SER A 131 -0.35 1.89 4.37
N LYS A 132 -0.60 3.09 3.86
CA LYS A 132 -1.96 3.60 3.60
C LYS A 132 -2.69 2.73 2.58
N ALA A 133 -2.05 2.41 1.45
CA ALA A 133 -2.62 1.55 0.42
C ALA A 133 -2.98 0.15 0.96
N LEU A 134 -2.14 -0.44 1.83
CA LEU A 134 -2.43 -1.71 2.49
C LEU A 134 -3.69 -1.60 3.38
N LEU A 135 -3.78 -0.57 4.21
CA LEU A 135 -4.93 -0.35 5.09
C LEU A 135 -6.22 -0.10 4.30
N GLN A 136 -6.13 0.65 3.21
CA GLN A 136 -7.25 0.89 2.31
C GLN A 136 -7.72 -0.42 1.65
N LEU A 137 -6.79 -1.23 1.15
CA LEU A 137 -7.09 -2.56 0.61
C LEU A 137 -7.82 -3.42 1.67
N ILE A 138 -7.30 -3.48 2.89
CA ILE A 138 -7.92 -4.23 3.99
C ILE A 138 -9.34 -3.71 4.28
N SER A 139 -9.52 -2.38 4.31
CA SER A 139 -10.82 -1.74 4.52
C SER A 139 -11.83 -2.14 3.45
N GLU A 140 -11.41 -2.21 2.19
CA GLU A 140 -12.25 -2.66 1.08
C GLU A 140 -12.72 -4.10 1.25
N PHE A 141 -11.83 -5.01 1.67
CA PHE A 141 -12.25 -6.38 1.98
C PHE A 141 -13.24 -6.44 3.14
N LYS A 142 -13.00 -5.68 4.22
CA LYS A 142 -13.94 -5.58 5.35
C LYS A 142 -15.31 -5.03 4.91
N ARG A 143 -15.32 -4.02 4.03
CA ARG A 143 -16.55 -3.43 3.47
C ARG A 143 -17.37 -4.44 2.65
N MET A 144 -16.71 -5.37 1.98
CA MET A 144 -17.34 -6.48 1.26
C MET A 144 -17.78 -7.64 2.17
N GLY A 145 -17.67 -7.49 3.48
CA GLY A 145 -18.08 -8.48 4.48
C GLY A 145 -17.06 -9.61 4.68
N ALA A 146 -15.84 -9.48 4.18
CA ALA A 146 -14.76 -10.42 4.48
C ALA A 146 -14.11 -10.10 5.82
N GLN A 147 -13.89 -11.13 6.63
CA GLN A 147 -13.18 -11.00 7.89
C GLN A 147 -11.69 -11.26 7.68
N VAL A 148 -10.88 -10.22 7.86
CA VAL A 148 -9.43 -10.28 7.72
C VAL A 148 -8.80 -10.76 9.03
N ILE A 149 -8.24 -11.97 9.02
CA ILE A 149 -7.59 -12.60 10.18
C ILE A 149 -6.16 -12.10 10.34
N PHE A 150 -5.43 -12.12 9.24
CA PHE A 150 -4.04 -11.73 9.17
C PHE A 150 -3.81 -10.87 7.94
N ALA A 151 -2.99 -9.84 8.04
CA ALA A 151 -2.52 -9.11 6.87
C ALA A 151 -1.11 -8.56 7.12
N ASN A 152 -0.27 -8.68 6.11
CA ASN A 152 0.97 -7.94 5.99
C ASN A 152 1.12 -7.45 4.54
N ARG A 153 2.24 -6.81 4.20
CA ARG A 153 2.47 -6.25 2.86
C ARG A 153 2.46 -7.28 1.71
N ASN A 154 2.65 -8.56 2.01
CA ASN A 154 2.82 -9.62 1.01
C ASN A 154 1.60 -10.52 0.90
N LYS A 155 0.79 -10.63 1.96
CA LYS A 155 -0.34 -11.54 2.00
C LYS A 155 -1.38 -11.15 3.03
N MET A 156 -2.58 -11.65 2.81
CA MET A 156 -3.73 -11.51 3.69
C MET A 156 -4.47 -12.84 3.83
N LEU A 157 -4.90 -13.17 5.04
CA LEU A 157 -5.76 -14.31 5.34
C LEU A 157 -7.17 -13.82 5.62
N ILE A 158 -8.13 -14.43 4.92
CA ILE A 158 -9.54 -14.06 5.01
C ILE A 158 -10.34 -15.27 5.45
N GLN A 159 -11.15 -15.09 6.49
CA GLN A 159 -12.16 -16.07 6.88
C GLN A 159 -13.36 -15.98 5.94
N THR A 160 -13.83 -17.12 5.45
CA THR A 160 -15.10 -17.20 4.71
C THR A 160 -16.23 -17.66 5.64
N SER A 161 -17.49 -17.40 5.27
CA SER A 161 -18.65 -17.98 5.97
C SER A 161 -18.99 -19.40 5.50
N LYS A 162 -18.15 -20.01 4.67
CA LYS A 162 -18.41 -21.29 3.99
C LYS A 162 -17.48 -22.38 4.53
N ILE A 163 -18.01 -23.59 4.64
CA ILE A 163 -17.24 -24.78 5.06
C ILE A 163 -16.76 -25.56 3.84
N SER A 164 -17.54 -25.57 2.76
CA SER A 164 -17.15 -26.20 1.50
C SER A 164 -16.03 -25.42 0.82
N VAL A 165 -14.95 -26.13 0.46
CA VAL A 165 -13.78 -25.57 -0.22
C VAL A 165 -14.17 -24.94 -1.56
N GLU A 166 -15.04 -25.58 -2.35
CA GLU A 166 -15.46 -25.10 -3.66
C GLU A 166 -16.22 -23.77 -3.56
N ASN A 167 -17.18 -23.68 -2.64
CA ASN A 167 -17.95 -22.45 -2.40
C ASN A 167 -17.06 -21.33 -1.84
N SER A 168 -16.09 -21.68 -1.01
CA SER A 168 -15.11 -20.74 -0.45
C SER A 168 -14.23 -20.18 -1.56
N TYR A 169 -13.75 -21.04 -2.46
CA TYR A 169 -12.96 -20.63 -3.61
C TYR A 169 -13.74 -19.69 -4.55
N ALA A 170 -15.00 -20.03 -4.88
CA ALA A 170 -15.86 -19.18 -5.70
C ALA A 170 -16.09 -17.79 -5.06
N TYR A 171 -16.34 -17.75 -3.75
CA TYR A 171 -16.43 -16.50 -2.99
C TYR A 171 -15.12 -15.70 -3.04
N GLY A 172 -13.98 -16.38 -2.85
CA GLY A 172 -12.65 -15.79 -2.98
C GLY A 172 -12.41 -15.12 -4.33
N GLN A 173 -12.75 -15.81 -5.43
CA GLN A 173 -12.62 -15.26 -6.77
C GLN A 173 -13.53 -14.04 -7.00
N TYR A 174 -14.75 -14.07 -6.48
CA TYR A 174 -15.67 -12.95 -6.54
C TYR A 174 -15.11 -11.71 -5.80
N ILE A 175 -14.67 -11.88 -4.55
CA ILE A 175 -14.18 -10.76 -3.75
C ILE A 175 -12.85 -10.20 -4.28
N LEU A 176 -11.98 -11.06 -4.82
CA LEU A 176 -10.74 -10.63 -5.48
C LEU A 176 -11.04 -9.79 -6.72
N LYS A 177 -12.01 -10.22 -7.53
CA LYS A 177 -12.43 -9.47 -8.72
C LYS A 177 -13.02 -8.11 -8.33
N ALA A 178 -13.87 -8.08 -7.31
CA ALA A 178 -14.46 -6.84 -6.80
C ALA A 178 -13.40 -5.90 -6.21
N ALA A 179 -12.46 -6.42 -5.40
CA ALA A 179 -11.35 -5.64 -4.85
C ALA A 179 -10.51 -5.00 -5.94
N ARG A 180 -10.15 -5.74 -7.00
CA ARG A 180 -9.37 -5.23 -8.14
C ARG A 180 -10.14 -4.16 -8.92
N SER A 181 -11.43 -4.34 -9.16
CA SER A 181 -12.25 -3.33 -9.82
C SER A 181 -12.35 -2.05 -9.00
N ASN A 182 -12.56 -2.15 -7.69
CA ASN A 182 -12.67 -1.00 -6.81
C ASN A 182 -11.32 -0.29 -6.63
N LEU A 183 -10.22 -1.02 -6.39
CA LEU A 183 -8.90 -0.42 -6.36
C LEU A 183 -8.54 0.23 -7.69
N CYS A 184 -8.85 -0.42 -8.82
CA CYS A 184 -8.64 0.19 -10.12
C CYS A 184 -9.46 1.48 -10.26
N SER A 185 -10.72 1.52 -9.82
CA SER A 185 -11.51 2.75 -9.83
C SER A 185 -11.04 3.81 -8.83
N THR A 186 -10.47 3.43 -7.69
CA THR A 186 -9.97 4.39 -6.70
C THR A 186 -8.56 4.89 -7.02
N PHE A 187 -7.82 4.17 -7.87
CA PHE A 187 -6.44 4.49 -8.26
C PHE A 187 -6.26 4.77 -9.76
N TRP A 188 -7.32 4.80 -10.57
CA TRP A 188 -7.30 5.17 -12.01
C TRP A 188 -8.48 6.06 -12.43
N ILE A 189 -9.10 6.79 -11.49
CA ILE A 189 -9.96 7.94 -11.80
C ILE A 189 -9.24 9.19 -11.32
#